data_AF-A0A6B3I6S4-F1
#
_entry.id   AF-A0A6B3I6S4-F1
#
_cell.length_a   1.000
_cell.length_b   1.000
_cell.length_c   1.000
_cell.angle_alpha   90.00
_cell.angle_beta   90.00
_cell.angle_gamma   90.00
#
_symmetry.space_group_name_H-M   'P 1'
#
loop_
_entity.id
_entity.type
_entity.pdbx_description
1 polymer ?
#
loop_
_entity_poly.entity_id
_entity_poly.type
_entity_poly.pdbx_seq_one_letter_code
_entity_poly.pdbx_strand_id
1 'polypeptide(L)'
;GHAPRGPTEVMVDGDTAKKHKLKIGDELRTIAVTGDIRAKISGIASFTVTNPGAAIVYLDTATAQKHLLGAPDVFTQVLVTAESGVSDTQLKKNVAAALDGSAAYKLQTQQEAADANKDSMG
;
A
#
# COMPACT_ATOMS: atom_id res chain seq x y z
N GLY A 1 -17.59 -0.45 -5.13
CA GLY A 1 -16.62 0.66 -5.27
C GLY A 1 -15.59 0.31 -6.32
N HIS A 2 -14.62 1.18 -6.53
CA HIS A 2 -13.48 0.95 -7.43
C HIS A 2 -12.21 1.55 -6.85
N ALA A 3 -11.05 1.17 -7.39
CA ALA A 3 -9.76 1.78 -7.06
C ALA A 3 -9.79 3.30 -7.35
N PRO A 4 -9.07 4.13 -6.56
CA PRO A 4 -8.94 5.55 -6.85
C PRO A 4 -8.30 5.78 -8.22
N ARG A 5 -8.86 6.68 -9.01
CA ARG A 5 -8.37 7.04 -10.35
C ARG A 5 -7.67 8.40 -10.41
N GLY A 6 -7.61 9.11 -9.29
CA GLY A 6 -7.04 10.45 -9.21
C GLY A 6 -7.27 11.10 -7.85
N PRO A 7 -6.84 12.36 -7.69
CA PRO A 7 -6.73 13.04 -6.40
C PRO A 7 -8.07 13.32 -5.70
N THR A 8 -9.20 13.12 -6.39
CA THR A 8 -10.54 13.32 -5.83
C THR A 8 -11.14 12.04 -5.26
N GLU A 9 -10.43 10.91 -5.32
CA GLU A 9 -10.90 9.61 -4.90
C GLU A 9 -9.97 8.96 -3.88
N VAL A 10 -10.53 8.22 -2.95
CA VAL A 10 -9.80 7.46 -1.94
C VAL A 10 -10.53 6.16 -1.64
N MET A 11 -9.79 5.10 -1.32
CA MET A 11 -10.38 3.93 -0.66
C MET A 11 -9.94 3.88 0.79
N VAL A 12 -10.80 3.33 1.64
CA VAL A 12 -10.52 3.11 3.06
C VAL A 12 -10.76 1.64 3.39
N ASP A 13 -10.06 1.12 4.39
CA ASP A 13 -10.30 -0.24 4.85
C ASP A 13 -11.68 -0.43 5.49
N GLY A 14 -12.19 -1.66 5.42
CA GLY A 14 -13.51 -2.03 5.90
C GLY A 14 -13.71 -1.89 7.41
N ASP A 15 -12.66 -2.09 8.21
CA ASP A 15 -12.76 -2.00 9.67
C ASP A 15 -12.91 -0.54 10.10
N THR A 16 -12.09 0.35 9.55
CA THR A 16 -12.20 1.80 9.72
C THR A 16 -13.56 2.31 9.23
N ALA A 17 -13.98 1.89 8.03
CA ALA A 17 -15.28 2.29 7.49
C ALA A 17 -16.44 1.86 8.39
N LYS A 18 -16.45 0.61 8.86
CA LYS A 18 -17.48 0.07 9.75
C LYS A 18 -17.51 0.75 11.12
N LYS A 19 -16.33 1.02 11.69
CA LYS A 19 -16.15 1.68 12.98
C LYS A 19 -16.69 3.12 12.93
N HIS A 20 -16.37 3.86 11.87
CA HIS A 20 -16.72 5.27 11.71
C HIS A 20 -17.97 5.53 10.86
N LYS A 21 -18.67 4.48 10.44
CA LYS A 21 -19.90 4.53 9.61
C LYS A 21 -19.70 5.23 8.26
N LEU A 22 -18.49 5.16 7.71
CA LEU A 22 -18.14 5.74 6.42
C LEU A 22 -18.74 4.90 5.28
N LYS A 23 -19.14 5.58 4.21
CA LYS A 23 -19.75 5.00 3.02
C LYS A 23 -19.09 5.55 1.76
N ILE A 24 -19.22 4.79 0.67
CA ILE A 24 -18.84 5.28 -0.66
C ILE A 24 -19.61 6.58 -0.95
N GLY A 25 -18.90 7.61 -1.40
CA GLY A 25 -19.42 8.95 -1.67
C GLY A 25 -19.16 9.97 -0.56
N ASP A 26 -18.88 9.54 0.67
CA ASP A 26 -18.52 10.43 1.77
C ASP A 26 -17.16 11.10 1.50
N GLU A 27 -16.96 12.32 2.01
CA GLU A 27 -15.64 12.96 2.00
C GLU A 27 -14.78 12.42 3.15
N LEU A 28 -13.55 12.05 2.84
CA LEU A 28 -12.52 11.68 3.79
C LEU A 28 -11.36 12.67 3.71
N ARG A 29 -10.91 13.15 4.88
CA ARG A 29 -9.71 13.99 5.03
C ARG A 29 -8.57 13.13 5.58
N THR A 30 -7.54 12.92 4.78
CA THR A 30 -6.28 12.30 5.20
C THR A 30 -5.28 13.40 5.53
N ILE A 31 -4.74 13.37 6.75
CA ILE A 31 -3.74 14.33 7.23
C ILE A 31 -2.36 13.72 6.98
N ALA A 32 -1.53 14.38 6.17
CA ALA A 32 -0.15 13.98 5.92
C ALA A 32 0.81 15.13 6.22
N VAL A 33 2.11 14.82 6.37
CA VAL A 33 3.15 15.80 6.66
C VAL A 33 3.23 16.90 5.59
N THR A 34 2.95 16.55 4.32
CA THR A 34 2.98 17.52 3.22
C THR A 34 1.69 18.36 3.10
N GLY A 35 0.67 18.06 3.91
CA GLY A 35 -0.63 18.71 3.89
C GLY A 35 -1.79 17.73 3.86
N ASP A 36 -3.01 18.28 3.81
CA ASP A 36 -4.23 17.48 3.79
C ASP A 36 -4.62 17.04 2.38
N ILE A 37 -5.19 15.84 2.29
CA ILE A 37 -5.84 15.30 1.09
C ILE A 37 -7.32 15.13 1.42
N ARG A 38 -8.20 15.76 0.64
CA ARG A 38 -9.66 15.57 0.74
C ARG A 38 -10.16 14.89 -0.53
N ALA A 39 -10.80 13.75 -0.37
CA ALA A 39 -11.28 12.94 -1.47
C ALA A 39 -12.57 12.21 -1.11
N LYS A 40 -13.36 11.86 -2.12
CA LYS A 40 -14.56 11.03 -1.92
C LYS A 40 -14.17 9.57 -1.84
N ILE A 41 -14.81 8.85 -0.92
CA ILE A 41 -14.62 7.40 -0.81
C ILE A 41 -15.17 6.73 -2.08
N SER A 42 -14.31 6.20 -2.93
CA SER A 42 -14.69 5.48 -4.16
C SER A 42 -14.85 3.97 -3.94
N GLY A 43 -14.27 3.45 -2.85
CA GLY A 43 -14.35 2.04 -2.50
C GLY A 43 -13.95 1.75 -1.05
N ILE A 44 -14.32 0.55 -0.60
CA ILE A 44 -13.98 0.03 0.73
C ILE A 44 -13.22 -1.27 0.52
N ALA A 45 -12.01 -1.37 1.06
CA ALA A 45 -11.14 -2.54 0.91
C ALA A 45 -11.40 -3.56 2.02
N SER A 46 -11.54 -4.83 1.66
CA SER A 46 -11.57 -5.95 2.61
C SER A 46 -10.21 -6.64 2.65
N PHE A 47 -9.71 -6.94 3.85
CA PHE A 47 -8.54 -7.78 4.02
C PHE A 47 -8.94 -9.26 4.06
N THR A 48 -8.10 -10.13 3.52
CA THR A 48 -8.22 -11.59 3.66
C THR A 48 -7.55 -12.13 4.92
N VAL A 49 -6.82 -11.27 5.63
CA VAL A 49 -6.14 -11.54 6.89
C VAL A 49 -6.51 -10.47 7.92
N THR A 50 -6.27 -10.74 9.21
CA THR A 50 -6.57 -9.79 10.28
C THR A 50 -5.75 -8.51 10.12
N ASN A 51 -6.44 -7.38 9.96
CA ASN A 51 -5.83 -6.06 10.12
C ASN A 51 -5.51 -5.87 11.62
N PRO A 52 -4.26 -5.58 12.03
CA PRO A 52 -3.88 -5.41 13.43
C PRO A 52 -4.49 -4.16 14.11
N GLY A 53 -5.41 -3.46 13.44
CA GLY A 53 -6.11 -2.28 13.93
C GLY A 53 -5.61 -0.97 13.32
N ALA A 54 -4.78 -1.04 12.28
CA ALA A 54 -4.33 0.13 11.54
C ALA A 54 -5.45 0.65 10.64
N ALA A 55 -5.67 1.96 10.65
CA ALA A 55 -6.49 2.59 9.62
C ALA A 55 -5.67 2.68 8.33
N ILE A 56 -6.17 2.09 7.25
CA ILE A 56 -5.48 2.03 5.96
C ILE A 56 -6.32 2.77 4.91
N VAL A 57 -5.68 3.74 4.27
CA VAL A 57 -6.22 4.50 3.14
C VAL A 57 -5.40 4.21 1.89
N TYR A 58 -6.06 4.13 0.75
CA TYR A 58 -5.43 3.91 -0.55
C TYR A 58 -5.72 5.10 -1.46
N LEU A 59 -4.66 5.59 -2.10
CA LEU A 59 -4.68 6.69 -3.06
C LEU A 59 -4.16 6.16 -4.40
N ASP A 60 -4.42 6.87 -5.49
CA ASP A 60 -3.69 6.61 -6.74
C ASP A 60 -2.20 6.98 -6.58
N THR A 61 -1.36 6.38 -7.43
CA THR A 61 0.10 6.53 -7.36
C THR A 61 0.56 7.98 -7.43
N ALA A 62 0.00 8.78 -8.34
CA ALA A 62 0.43 10.17 -8.52
C ALA A 62 0.07 11.03 -7.30
N THR A 63 -1.11 10.81 -6.74
CA THR A 63 -1.54 11.49 -5.50
C THR A 63 -0.66 11.09 -4.31
N ALA A 64 -0.37 9.80 -4.15
CA ALA A 64 0.51 9.33 -3.08
C ALA A 64 1.95 9.88 -3.21
N GLN A 65 2.52 9.87 -4.41
CA GLN A 65 3.84 10.43 -4.68
C GLN A 65 3.91 11.92 -4.35
N LYS A 66 2.94 12.69 -4.82
CA LYS A 66 2.89 14.13 -4.56
C LYS A 66 2.67 14.47 -3.08
N HIS A 67 1.71 13.80 -2.42
CA HIS A 67 1.22 14.21 -1.11
C HIS A 67 1.74 13.37 0.07
N LEU A 68 2.36 12.22 -0.18
CA LEU A 68 2.98 11.41 0.88
C LEU A 68 4.51 11.39 0.76
N LEU A 69 5.03 11.30 -0.47
CA LEU A 69 6.48 11.19 -0.71
C LEU A 69 7.14 12.53 -1.04
N GLY A 70 6.38 13.51 -1.54
CA GLY A 70 6.86 14.85 -1.89
C GLY A 70 7.65 14.92 -3.20
N ALA A 71 7.71 13.84 -3.98
CA ALA A 71 8.39 13.79 -5.26
C ALA A 71 7.66 12.85 -6.25
N PRO A 72 7.66 13.15 -7.56
CA PRO A 72 7.21 12.20 -8.58
C PRO A 72 8.21 11.05 -8.73
N ASP A 73 7.77 9.96 -9.37
CA ASP A 73 8.62 8.84 -9.80
C ASP A 73 9.41 8.13 -8.69
N VAL A 74 9.00 8.30 -7.43
CA VAL A 74 9.56 7.61 -6.26
C VAL A 74 8.56 6.63 -5.65
N PHE A 75 9.08 5.56 -5.07
CA PHE A 75 8.30 4.53 -4.39
C PHE A 75 9.05 4.11 -3.12
N THR A 76 8.30 3.80 -2.06
CA THR A 76 8.87 3.21 -0.84
C THR A 76 8.98 1.70 -0.94
N GLN A 77 8.14 1.08 -1.76
CA GLN A 77 8.10 -0.36 -1.99
C GLN A 77 7.50 -0.68 -3.36
N VAL A 78 7.98 -1.78 -3.96
CA VAL A 78 7.38 -2.42 -5.13
C VAL A 78 6.99 -3.84 -4.73
N LEU A 79 5.74 -4.20 -4.98
CA LEU A 79 5.24 -5.56 -4.79
C LEU A 79 5.26 -6.28 -6.15
N VAL A 80 5.82 -7.48 -6.16
CA VAL A 80 5.92 -8.32 -7.36
C VAL A 80 5.21 -9.64 -7.12
N THR A 81 4.59 -10.18 -8.17
CA THR A 81 3.90 -11.47 -8.13
C THR A 81 4.63 -12.45 -9.02
N ALA A 82 4.90 -13.64 -8.49
CA ALA A 82 5.51 -14.72 -9.24
C ALA A 82 4.56 -15.23 -10.33
N GLU A 83 5.10 -15.55 -11.50
CA GLU A 83 4.39 -16.39 -12.46
C GLU A 83 4.18 -17.80 -11.87
N SER A 84 3.19 -18.53 -12.40
CA SER A 84 2.91 -19.90 -11.96
C SER A 84 4.14 -20.80 -12.11
N GLY A 85 4.49 -21.52 -11.05
CA GLY A 85 5.66 -22.41 -11.02
C GLY A 85 6.98 -21.74 -10.64
N VAL A 86 7.03 -20.40 -10.52
CA VAL A 86 8.19 -19.68 -9.99
C VAL A 86 8.10 -19.62 -8.46
N SER A 87 9.13 -20.11 -7.77
CA SER A 87 9.21 -20.02 -6.31
C SER A 87 9.62 -18.61 -5.85
N ASP A 88 9.25 -18.24 -4.63
CA ASP A 88 9.66 -16.96 -4.01
C ASP A 88 11.17 -16.75 -4.04
N THR A 89 11.95 -17.80 -3.75
CA THR A 89 13.42 -17.75 -3.79
C THR A 89 13.93 -17.47 -5.20
N GLN A 90 13.34 -18.12 -6.21
CA GLN A 90 13.72 -17.89 -7.60
C GLN A 90 13.32 -16.48 -8.06
N LEU A 91 12.13 -16.01 -7.70
CA LEU A 91 11.68 -14.65 -8.01
C LEU A 91 12.60 -13.61 -7.36
N LYS A 92 12.94 -13.76 -6.08
CA LYS A 92 13.86 -12.86 -5.37
C LYS A 92 15.23 -12.80 -6.04
N LYS A 93 15.76 -13.94 -6.50
CA LYS A 93 17.02 -13.99 -7.27
C LYS A 93 16.90 -13.26 -8.61
N ASN A 94 15.79 -13.46 -9.33
CA ASN A 94 15.56 -12.79 -10.62
C ASN A 94 15.48 -11.27 -10.45
N VAL A 95 14.77 -10.78 -9.43
CA VAL A 95 14.69 -9.35 -9.12
C VAL A 95 16.06 -8.79 -8.74
N ALA A 96 16.83 -9.50 -7.91
CA ALA A 96 18.19 -9.08 -7.57
C ALA A 96 19.08 -8.95 -8.81
N ALA A 97 18.98 -9.88 -9.77
CA ALA A 97 19.74 -9.81 -11.01
C ALA A 97 19.30 -8.63 -11.90
N ALA A 98 18.00 -8.32 -11.96
CA ALA A 98 17.47 -7.21 -12.74
C ALA A 98 17.82 -5.83 -12.17
N LEU A 99 18.18 -5.75 -10.89
CA LEU A 99 18.56 -4.52 -10.18
C LEU A 99 20.08 -4.35 -10.06
N ASP A 100 20.88 -5.13 -10.81
CA ASP A 100 22.34 -5.18 -10.71
C ASP A 100 22.84 -5.46 -9.26
N GLY A 101 22.08 -6.28 -8.53
CA GLY A 101 22.32 -6.64 -7.14
C GLY A 101 21.23 -6.11 -6.19
N SER A 102 21.48 -6.28 -4.88
CA SER A 102 20.55 -5.87 -3.83
C SER A 102 21.14 -4.85 -2.86
N ALA A 103 22.29 -4.25 -3.17
CA ALA A 103 23.00 -3.39 -2.23
C ALA A 103 22.19 -2.13 -1.86
N ALA A 104 21.39 -1.63 -2.80
CA ALA A 104 20.55 -0.45 -2.61
C ALA A 104 19.13 -0.78 -2.10
N TYR A 105 18.71 -2.06 -2.08
CA TYR A 105 17.32 -2.44 -1.85
C TYR A 105 17.19 -3.63 -0.90
N LYS A 106 16.24 -3.53 0.04
CA LYS A 106 15.84 -4.67 0.85
C LYS A 106 14.87 -5.55 0.05
N LEU A 107 15.34 -6.71 -0.39
CA LEU A 107 14.52 -7.71 -1.07
C LEU A 107 13.96 -8.71 -0.05
N GLN A 108 12.65 -8.90 -0.04
CA GLN A 108 11.97 -9.83 0.86
C GLN A 108 10.93 -10.68 0.11
N THR A 109 10.87 -11.97 0.42
CA THR A 109 9.72 -12.82 0.08
C THR A 109 8.52 -12.44 0.95
N GLN A 110 7.33 -12.94 0.62
CA GLN A 110 6.14 -12.69 1.44
C GLN A 110 6.33 -13.16 2.88
N GLN A 111 6.92 -14.35 3.07
CA GLN A 111 7.19 -14.90 4.39
C GLN A 111 8.20 -14.05 5.18
N GLU A 112 9.33 -13.68 4.56
CA GLU A 112 10.35 -12.84 5.21
C GLU A 112 9.80 -11.45 5.60
N ALA A 113 8.92 -10.87 4.77
CA ALA A 113 8.27 -9.61 5.07
C ALA A 113 7.28 -9.75 6.25
N ALA A 114 6.50 -10.84 6.27
CA ALA A 114 5.57 -11.11 7.36
C ALA A 114 6.29 -11.29 8.70
N ASP A 115 7.42 -12.01 8.72
CA ASP A 115 8.18 -12.24 9.95
C ASP A 115 8.86 -10.94 10.44
N ALA A 116 9.49 -10.18 9.53
CA ALA A 116 10.08 -8.88 9.89
C ALA A 116 9.05 -7.88 10.44
N ASN A 117 7.82 -7.89 9.92
CA ASN A 117 6.75 -7.02 10.41
C ASN A 117 6.29 -7.41 11.82
N LYS A 118 6.22 -8.71 12.14
CA LYS A 118 5.89 -9.17 13.51
C LYS A 118 6.93 -8.68 14.51
N ASP A 119 8.20 -8.79 14.17
CA ASP A 119 9.31 -8.40 15.06
C ASP A 119 9.32 -6.89 15.34
N SER A 120 8.90 -6.05 14.38
CA SER A 120 8.84 -4.59 14.56
C SER A 120 7.68 -4.10 15.44
N MET A 121 6.72 -4.97 15.75
CA MET A 121 5.54 -4.68 16.56
C MET A 121 5.66 -5.23 17.98
N GLY A 122 6.81 -5.83 18.32
CA GLY A 122 7.18 -6.36 19.63
C GLY A 122 8.00 -5.40 20.48
#